data_AF-A0A6N3B1U9-F1
#
_entry.id   AF-A0A6N3B1U9-F1
#
_cell.length_a   1.000
_cell.length_b   1.000
_cell.length_c   1.000
_cell.angle_alpha   90.00
_cell.angle_beta   90.00
_cell.angle_gamma   90.00
#
_symmetry.space_group_name_H-M   'P 1'
#
loop_
_entity.id
_entity.type
_entity.pdbx_description
1 polymer ?
#
loop_
_entity_poly.entity_id
_entity_poly.type
_entity_poly.pdbx_seq_one_letter_code
_entity_poly.pdbx_strand_id
1 'polypeptide(L)'
;MGRKIDEFGTLHHLQLLEGKPDFQIMTVVFGEPISQIDRSVFEDVATWGVCSLQGWVNSYESVRFVAINDHTAIITGEYNME
;
A
#
# COMPACT_ATOMS: atom_id res chain seq x y z
N MET A 1 10.85 -27.46 -6.86
CA MET A 1 12.18 -26.90 -7.18
C MET A 1 12.17 -26.43 -8.63
N GLY A 2 11.83 -25.16 -8.89
CA GLY A 2 11.85 -24.58 -10.23
C GLY A 2 12.60 -23.26 -10.17
N ARG A 3 13.74 -23.16 -10.88
CA ARG A 3 14.52 -21.92 -10.99
C ARG A 3 13.91 -21.08 -12.10
N LYS A 4 13.39 -19.90 -11.76
CA LYS A 4 13.26 -18.78 -12.70
C LYS A 4 14.45 -17.87 -12.42
N ILE A 5 15.35 -17.77 -13.38
CA ILE A 5 16.54 -16.91 -13.31
C ILE A 5 16.09 -15.60 -13.97
N ASP A 6 16.05 -14.50 -13.22
CA ASP A 6 15.96 -13.16 -13.77
C ASP A 6 17.36 -12.51 -13.77
N GLU A 7 17.61 -11.72 -14.81
CA GLU A 7 18.93 -11.18 -15.17
C GLU A 7 19.30 -9.92 -14.37
N PHE A 8 18.84 -9.83 -13.12
CA PHE A 8 19.16 -8.73 -12.20
C PHE A 8 19.96 -9.27 -11.02
N GLY A 9 21.29 -9.26 -11.17
CA GLY A 9 22.25 -9.86 -10.25
C GLY A 9 22.40 -9.20 -8.88
N THR A 10 21.35 -9.16 -8.05
CA THR A 10 21.52 -8.92 -6.59
C THR A 10 20.39 -9.49 -5.70
N LEU A 11 19.52 -10.37 -6.18
CA LEU A 11 18.50 -11.00 -5.33
C LEU A 11 18.69 -12.51 -5.26
N HIS A 12 19.52 -12.99 -4.32
CA HIS A 12 19.91 -14.40 -4.24
C HIS A 12 19.11 -15.24 -3.23
N HIS A 13 18.31 -14.64 -2.35
CA HIS A 13 17.41 -15.37 -1.46
C HIS A 13 16.26 -14.49 -0.95
N LEU A 14 15.07 -14.65 -1.51
CA LEU A 14 13.83 -14.30 -0.81
C LEU A 14 13.44 -15.53 0.01
N GLN A 15 13.78 -15.56 1.29
CA GLN A 15 13.26 -16.55 2.22
C GLN A 15 12.04 -15.94 2.91
N LEU A 16 10.85 -16.40 2.55
CA LEU A 16 9.64 -16.12 3.32
C LEU A 16 9.78 -16.88 4.64
N LEU A 17 9.99 -16.15 5.74
CA LEU A 17 10.00 -16.74 7.09
C LEU A 17 8.59 -17.27 7.39
N GLU A 18 8.47 -18.48 7.93
CA GLU A 18 7.20 -19.09 8.37
C GLU A 18 6.65 -18.44 9.65
N GLY A 19 6.70 -17.10 9.74
CA GLY A 19 5.66 -16.39 10.46
C GLY A 19 4.45 -16.39 9.56
N LYS A 20 3.25 -16.56 10.10
CA LYS A 20 2.00 -16.30 9.37
C LYS A 20 1.63 -14.86 9.69
N PRO A 21 2.16 -13.85 8.99
CA PRO A 21 1.59 -12.52 9.12
C PRO A 21 0.20 -12.60 8.49
N ASP A 22 -0.82 -12.44 9.32
CA ASP A 22 -2.20 -12.34 8.84
C ASP A 22 -2.35 -10.97 8.15
N PHE A 23 -1.78 -10.88 6.95
CA PHE A 23 -1.93 -9.72 6.08
C PHE A 23 -3.27 -9.81 5.37
N GLN A 24 -4.06 -8.75 5.45
CA GLN A 24 -5.24 -8.59 4.62
C GLN A 24 -4.90 -7.76 3.39
N ILE A 25 -5.42 -8.18 2.24
CA ILE A 25 -5.38 -7.41 1.00
C ILE A 25 -6.79 -6.98 0.65
N MET A 26 -6.99 -5.69 0.46
CA MET A 26 -8.27 -5.11 0.04
C MET A 26 -8.09 -4.36 -1.28
N THR A 27 -9.01 -4.60 -2.21
CA THR A 27 -9.16 -3.76 -3.41
C THR A 27 -10.22 -2.72 -3.10
N VAL A 28 -9.85 -1.44 -3.17
CA VAL A 28 -10.73 -0.31 -2.91
C VAL A 28 -10.98 0.42 -4.21
N VAL A 29 -12.25 0.64 -4.53
CA VAL A 29 -12.68 1.45 -5.67
C VAL A 29 -13.30 2.74 -5.14
N PHE A 30 -12.73 3.87 -5.53
CA PHE A 30 -13.14 5.22 -5.12
C PHE A 30 -14.18 5.78 -6.09
N GLY A 31 -15.12 6.57 -5.56
CA GLY A 31 -16.15 7.24 -6.37
C GLY A 31 -15.64 8.45 -7.13
N GLU A 32 -14.51 9.02 -6.72
CA GLU A 32 -13.80 10.11 -7.38
C GLU A 32 -12.36 9.68 -7.68
N PRO A 33 -11.68 10.30 -8.66
CA PRO A 33 -10.27 10.03 -8.89
C PRO A 33 -9.45 10.28 -7.62
N ILE A 34 -8.49 9.41 -7.33
CA ILE A 34 -7.57 9.56 -6.19
C ILE A 34 -6.89 10.93 -6.22
N SER A 35 -6.53 11.43 -7.41
CA SER A 35 -5.94 12.75 -7.60
C SER A 35 -6.88 13.92 -7.26
N GLN A 36 -8.20 13.70 -7.34
CA GLN A 36 -9.21 14.67 -6.90
C GLN A 36 -9.37 14.64 -5.39
N ILE A 37 -9.34 13.44 -4.78
CA ILE A 37 -9.33 13.27 -3.31
C ILE A 37 -8.09 13.94 -2.70
N ASP A 38 -6.91 13.75 -3.29
CA ASP A 38 -5.68 14.40 -2.86
C ASP A 38 -5.82 15.94 -2.87
N ARG A 39 -6.49 16.48 -3.90
CA ARG A 39 -6.71 17.92 -4.04
C ARG A 39 -7.83 18.48 -3.17
N SER A 40 -8.87 17.71 -2.87
CA SER A 40 -10.03 18.20 -2.12
C SER A 40 -9.91 17.97 -0.61
N VAL A 41 -9.27 16.87 -0.21
CA VAL A 41 -9.13 16.46 1.20
C VAL A 41 -7.75 16.81 1.74
N PHE A 42 -6.69 16.47 1.00
CA PHE A 42 -5.31 16.55 1.49
C PHE A 42 -4.56 17.83 1.08
N GLU A 43 -5.26 18.84 0.57
CA GLU A 43 -4.68 20.17 0.31
C GLU A 43 -4.29 20.88 1.63
N ASP A 44 -5.07 20.68 2.70
CA ASP A 44 -4.76 21.23 4.02
C ASP A 44 -3.81 20.32 4.80
N VAL A 45 -2.51 20.47 4.52
CA VAL A 45 -1.45 19.73 5.21
C VAL A 45 -1.41 20.03 6.72
N ALA A 46 -1.88 21.19 7.18
CA ALA A 46 -1.90 21.50 8.61
C ALA A 46 -2.90 20.62 9.36
N THR A 47 -4.00 20.25 8.71
CA THR A 47 -5.02 19.35 9.26
C THR A 47 -4.59 17.88 9.21
N TRP A 48 -3.98 17.42 8.10
CA TRP A 48 -3.71 15.98 7.89
C TRP A 48 -2.27 15.54 8.17
N GLY A 49 -1.31 16.48 8.24
CA GLY A 49 0.12 16.18 8.38
C GLY A 49 0.77 15.55 7.15
N VAL A 50 -0.01 15.27 6.10
CA VAL A 50 0.38 14.66 4.83
C VAL A 50 -0.40 15.30 3.68
N CYS A 51 0.15 15.22 2.46
CA CYS A 51 -0.41 15.87 1.27
C CYS A 51 -1.12 14.93 0.29
N SER A 52 -1.37 13.67 0.68
CA SER A 52 -2.07 12.70 -0.16
C SER A 52 -2.73 11.59 0.66
N LEU A 53 -3.75 10.97 0.06
CA LEU A 53 -4.41 9.77 0.56
C LEU A 53 -3.42 8.62 0.74
N GLN A 54 -2.49 8.45 -0.22
CA GLN A 54 -1.44 7.44 -0.12
C GLN A 54 -0.51 7.73 1.06
N GLY A 55 -0.08 8.98 1.24
CA GLY A 55 0.76 9.39 2.38
C GLY A 55 0.06 9.13 3.72
N TRP A 56 -1.24 9.40 3.78
CA TRP A 56 -2.06 9.15 4.95
C TRP A 56 -2.18 7.67 5.29
N VAL A 57 -2.56 6.82 4.33
CA VAL A 57 -2.66 5.37 4.55
C VAL A 57 -1.29 4.76 4.89
N ASN A 58 -0.22 5.20 4.25
CA ASN A 58 1.14 4.69 4.52
C ASN A 58 1.74 5.18 5.85
N SER A 59 1.11 6.15 6.52
CA SER A 59 1.54 6.62 7.85
C SER A 59 1.22 5.62 8.96
N TYR A 60 0.24 4.73 8.73
CA TYR A 60 -0.10 3.66 9.65
C TYR A 60 0.96 2.55 9.60
N GLU A 61 1.36 2.10 10.79
CA GLU A 61 2.31 0.99 10.94
C GLU A 61 1.74 -0.26 10.24
N SER A 62 2.58 -0.92 9.46
CA SER A 62 2.25 -2.13 8.71
C SER A 62 1.12 -2.02 7.66
N VAL A 63 0.73 -0.81 7.24
CA VAL A 63 -0.21 -0.62 6.12
C VAL A 63 0.51 -0.04 4.89
N ARG A 64 0.12 -0.51 3.71
CA ARG A 64 0.58 -0.01 2.41
C ARG A 64 -0.57 0.22 1.46
N PHE A 65 -0.50 1.33 0.75
CA PHE A 65 -1.41 1.73 -0.31
C PHE A 65 -0.68 1.76 -1.65
N VAL A 66 -1.26 1.13 -2.66
CA VAL A 66 -0.78 1.13 -4.04
C VAL A 66 -1.92 1.46 -4.97
N ALA A 67 -1.92 2.67 -5.55
CA ALA A 67 -2.83 3.00 -6.63
C ALA A 67 -2.48 2.16 -7.87
N ILE A 68 -3.49 1.47 -8.42
CA ILE A 68 -3.33 0.67 -9.65
C ILE A 68 -3.99 1.36 -10.86
N ASN A 69 -4.91 2.29 -10.62
CA ASN A 69 -5.44 3.24 -11.60
C ASN A 69 -6.03 4.45 -10.86
N ASP A 70 -6.58 5.41 -11.62
CA ASP A 70 -7.11 6.66 -11.08
C ASP A 70 -8.18 6.49 -10.00
N HIS A 71 -8.93 5.38 -9.99
CA HIS A 71 -10.04 5.15 -9.06
C HIS A 71 -9.86 3.90 -8.20
N THR A 72 -8.77 3.16 -8.34
CA THR A 72 -8.61 1.86 -7.68
C THR A 72 -7.25 1.77 -7.03
N ALA A 73 -7.25 1.28 -5.79
CA ALA A 73 -6.04 0.97 -5.07
C ALA A 73 -6.11 -0.38 -4.40
N ILE A 74 -4.92 -0.96 -4.20
CA ILE A 74 -4.72 -2.10 -3.32
C ILE A 74 -4.21 -1.58 -1.98
N ILE A 75 -4.86 -1.99 -0.90
CA ILE A 75 -4.43 -1.74 0.47
C ILE A 75 -4.02 -3.07 1.08
N THR A 76 -2.80 -3.13 1.61
CA THR A 76 -2.30 -4.30 2.34
C THR A 76 -1.98 -3.88 3.77
N GLY A 77 -2.45 -4.62 4.76
CA GLY A 77 -2.21 -4.31 6.18
C GLY A 77 -1.99 -5.56 7.00
N GLU A 78 -1.16 -5.49 8.04
CA GLU A 78 -1.15 -6.49 9.11
C GLU A 78 -2.37 -6.28 10.00
N TYR A 79 -3.10 -7.36 10.27
CA TYR A 79 -4.26 -7.29 11.12
C TYR A 79 -3.84 -7.43 12.59
N ASN A 80 -3.68 -6.30 13.29
CA ASN A 80 -3.59 -6.29 14.76
C ASN A 80 -5.02 -6.35 15.33
N MET A 81 -5.63 -7.54 15.39
CA MET A 81 -6.81 -7.75 16.24
C MET A 81 -6.33 -7.85 17.69
N GLU A 82 -6.27 -6.72 18.39
CA GLU A 82 -6.45 -6.71 19.85
C GLU A 82 -7.93 -6.56 20.19
#